data_AF-A0A1Z9BPY7-F1
#
_entry.id   AF-A0A1Z9BPY7-F1
#
_cell.length_a   1.000
_cell.length_b   1.000
_cell.length_c   1.000
_cell.angle_alpha   90.00
_cell.angle_beta   90.00
_cell.angle_gamma   90.00
#
_symmetry.space_group_name_H-M   'P 1'
#
loop_
_entity.id
_entity.type
_entity.pdbx_description
1 polymer ?
#
loop_
_entity_poly.entity_id
_entity_poly.type
_entity_poly.pdbx_seq_one_letter_code
_entity_poly.pdbx_strand_id
1 'polypeptide(L)' 'MKTRFNLSALGLALLDFVAVSTATADEVKTSSSQEALKGLQPFIGKWTGESEAFGGFEGLEDAVQKGNIQWLLHFR' A
#
# COMPACT_ATOMS: atom_id res chain seq x y z
N MET A 1 -49.33 15.65 19.14
CA MET A 1 -48.11 16.13 19.84
C MET A 1 -47.07 16.53 18.80
N LYS A 2 -46.54 17.75 18.84
CA LYS A 2 -45.41 18.17 17.98
C LYS A 2 -44.12 17.85 18.72
N THR A 3 -43.40 16.81 18.31
CA THR A 3 -42.06 16.51 18.81
C THR A 3 -41.11 17.61 18.37
N ARG A 4 -40.50 18.30 19.34
CA ARG A 4 -39.46 19.30 19.09
C ARG A 4 -38.16 18.54 18.79
N PHE A 5 -37.68 18.64 17.56
CA PHE A 5 -36.43 18.03 17.14
C PHE A 5 -35.27 18.76 17.84
N ASN A 6 -34.54 18.06 18.72
CA ASN A 6 -33.44 18.65 19.49
C ASN A 6 -32.12 18.46 18.72
N LEU A 7 -31.68 19.50 18.02
CA LEU A 7 -30.45 19.46 17.20
C LEU A 7 -29.20 19.10 18.02
N SER A 8 -29.16 19.46 19.31
CA SER A 8 -28.02 19.14 20.18
C SER A 8 -27.91 17.63 20.45
N ALA A 9 -29.05 16.93 20.58
CA ALA A 9 -29.06 15.48 20.75
C ALA A 9 -28.58 14.74 19.47
N LEU A 10 -28.91 15.28 18.30
CA LEU A 10 -28.42 14.76 17.02
C LEU A 10 -26.91 14.97 16.86
N GLY A 11 -26.40 16.14 17.27
CA GLY A 11 -24.97 16.45 17.22
C GLY A 11 -24.13 15.51 18.08
N LEU A 12 -24.58 15.21 19.30
CA LEU A 12 -23.90 14.27 20.20
C LEU A 12 -23.86 12.86 19.63
N ALA A 13 -24.97 12.36 19.09
CA ALA A 13 -25.04 11.02 18.50
C ALA A 13 -24.11 10.87 17.28
N LEU A 14 -23.96 11.93 16.46
CA LEU A 14 -23.03 11.94 15.34
C LEU A 14 -21.56 11.98 15.81
N LEU A 15 -21.25 12.72 16.87
CA LEU A 15 -19.92 12.77 17.48
C LEU A 15 -19.51 11.42 18.06
N ASP A 16 -20.40 10.74 18.77
CA ASP A 16 -20.15 9.40 19.32
C ASP A 16 -19.88 8.37 18.21
N PHE A 17 -20.60 8.47 17.09
CA PHE A 17 -20.41 7.61 15.92
C PHE A 17 -19.05 7.84 15.22
N VAL A 18 -18.62 9.10 15.10
CA VAL A 18 -17.30 9.44 14.55
C VAL A 18 -16.17 9.01 15.48
N ALA A 19 -16.35 9.12 16.80
CA ALA A 19 -15.36 8.65 17.78
C ALA A 19 -15.18 7.12 17.74
N VAL A 20 -16.26 6.35 17.64
CA VAL A 20 -16.21 4.88 17.52
C VAL A 20 -15.56 4.43 16.21
N SER A 21 -15.85 5.11 15.09
CA SER A 21 -15.26 4.77 13.79
C SER A 21 -13.77 5.12 13.69
N THR A 22 -13.33 6.20 14.34
CA THR A 22 -11.92 6.58 14.38
C THR A 22 -11.10 5.66 15.30
N ALA A 23 -11.64 5.28 16.47
CA ALA A 23 -10.98 4.32 17.36
C ALA A 23 -10.78 2.92 16.72
N THR A 24 -11.78 2.43 15.99
CA THR A 24 -11.70 1.15 15.27
C THR A 24 -10.79 1.21 14.04
N ALA A 25 -10.69 2.36 13.37
CA ALA A 25 -9.76 2.56 12.26
C ALA A 25 -8.29 2.59 12.73
N ASP A 26 -8.00 3.20 13.88
CA ASP A 26 -6.64 3.23 14.43
C ASP A 26 -6.18 1.85 14.95
N GLU A 27 -7.09 1.06 15.52
CA GLU A 27 -6.76 -0.31 15.98
C GLU A 27 -6.44 -1.25 14.81
N VAL A 28 -7.20 -1.18 13.71
CA VAL A 28 -6.99 -2.01 12.51
C VAL A 28 -5.74 -1.60 11.72
N LYS A 29 -5.33 -0.33 11.80
CA LYS A 29 -4.17 0.17 11.02
C LYS A 29 -2.84 -0.39 11.48
N THR A 30 -2.75 -0.84 12.73
CA THR A 30 -1.49 -1.32 13.33
C THR A 30 -1.24 -2.82 13.07
N SER A 31 -2.28 -3.67 13.07
CA SER A 31 -2.10 -5.12 12.86
C SER A 31 -1.93 -5.53 11.39
N SER A 32 -2.64 -4.86 10.48
CA SER A 32 -2.70 -5.26 9.06
C SER A 32 -1.35 -5.16 8.34
N SER A 33 -0.59 -4.10 8.60
CA SER A 33 0.72 -3.90 7.95
C SER A 33 1.74 -4.93 8.42
N GLN A 34 1.73 -5.29 9.71
CA GLN A 34 2.65 -6.28 10.26
C GLN A 34 2.31 -7.70 9.82
N GLU A 35 1.02 -8.04 9.70
CA GLU A 35 0.58 -9.32 9.17
C GLU A 35 0.83 -9.48 7.67
N ALA A 36 0.63 -8.42 6.88
CA ALA A 36 0.98 -8.42 5.46
C ALA A 36 2.49 -8.61 5.23
N LEU A 37 3.34 -8.06 6.10
CA LEU A 37 4.79 -8.22 6.04
C LEU A 37 5.28 -9.63 6.42
N LYS A 38 4.49 -10.42 7.17
CA LYS A 38 4.86 -11.81 7.50
C LYS A 38 5.00 -12.67 6.24
N GLY A 39 4.12 -12.49 5.25
CA GLY A 39 4.21 -13.21 3.97
C GLY A 39 5.41 -12.81 3.12
N LEU A 40 5.98 -11.64 3.38
CA LEU A 40 7.11 -11.09 2.63
C LEU A 40 8.46 -11.25 3.35
N GLN A 41 8.47 -11.80 4.57
CA GLN A 41 9.69 -12.06 5.35
C GLN A 41 10.82 -12.74 4.55
N PRO A 42 10.56 -13.76 3.70
CA PRO A 42 11.60 -14.40 2.91
C PRO A 42 12.28 -13.47 1.90
N PHE A 43 11.64 -12.35 1.55
CA PHE A 43 12.11 -11.37 0.57
C PHE A 43 12.77 -10.14 1.20
N ILE A 44 12.69 -9.97 2.53
CA ILE A 44 13.32 -8.85 3.24
C ILE A 44 14.84 -9.01 3.22
N GLY A 45 15.56 -7.97 2.80
CA GLY A 45 17.01 -7.98 2.72
C GLY A 45 17.57 -7.30 1.47
N LYS A 46 18.86 -7.55 1.24
CA LYS A 46 19.57 -7.06 0.06
C LYS A 46 19.65 -8.16 -0.99
N TRP A 47 19.24 -7.82 -2.21
CA TRP A 47 19.26 -8.72 -3.35
C TRP A 47 20.17 -8.14 -4.43
N THR A 48 21.04 -8.98 -4.97
CA THR A 48 21.93 -8.64 -6.09
C THR A 48 21.68 -9.60 -7.22
N GLY A 49 21.63 -9.09 -8.45
CA GLY A 49 21.47 -9.92 -9.63
C GLY A 49 21.98 -9.24 -10.89
N GLU A 50 22.09 -10.05 -11.93
CA GLU A 50 22.41 -9.60 -13.28
C GLU A 50 21.29 -10.04 -14.20
N SER A 51 21.01 -9.26 -15.24
CA SER A 51 19.97 -9.58 -16.21
C SER A 51 20.37 -9.12 -17.60
N GLU A 52 20.07 -9.93 -18.61
CA GLU A 52 20.21 -9.51 -20.00
C GLU A 52 19.11 -8.50 -20.33
N ALA A 53 19.51 -7.33 -20.81
CA ALA A 53 18.63 -6.28 -21.26
C ALA A 53 18.53 -6.31 -22.78
N PHE A 54 17.30 -6.24 -23.28
CA PHE A 54 17.02 -6.17 -24.71
C PHE A 54 16.42 -4.80 -25.01
N GLY A 55 17.13 -4.02 -25.83
CA GLY A 55 16.61 -2.77 -26.39
C GLY A 55 16.43 -2.92 -27.90
N GLY A 56 15.21 -2.69 -28.39
CA GLY A 56 14.89 -2.69 -29.82
C GLY A 56 13.80 -1.66 -30.11
N PHE A 57 13.85 -1.04 -31.29
CA PHE A 57 12.81 -0.13 -31.78
C PHE A 57 11.98 -0.86 -32.84
N GLU A 58 10.66 -0.71 -32.80
CA GLU A 58 9.77 -1.35 -33.77
C GLU A 58 10.10 -0.86 -35.20
N GLY A 59 10.38 -1.79 -36.11
CA GLY A 59 10.84 -1.49 -37.48
C GLY A 59 12.36 -1.54 -37.71
N LEU A 60 13.15 -1.91 -36.70
CA LEU A 60 14.60 -2.12 -36.82
C LEU A 60 15.00 -3.46 -36.19
N GLU A 61 14.51 -4.56 -36.77
CA GLU A 61 14.62 -5.93 -36.25
C GLU A 61 16.08 -6.40 -36.07
N ASP A 62 17.02 -5.88 -36.88
CA ASP A 62 18.45 -6.18 -36.80
C ASP A 62 19.23 -5.34 -35.77
N ALA A 63 18.57 -4.36 -35.13
CA ALA A 63 19.21 -3.45 -34.18
C ALA A 63 18.90 -3.77 -32.71
N VAL A 64 18.53 -5.01 -32.39
CA VAL A 64 18.35 -5.45 -31.00
C VAL A 64 19.70 -5.36 -30.29
N GLN A 65 19.88 -4.29 -29.51
CA GLN A 65 21.03 -4.12 -28.66
C GLN A 65 20.84 -4.95 -27.40
N LYS A 66 21.74 -5.93 -27.21
CA LYS A 66 21.84 -6.71 -25.99
C LYS A 66 22.81 -6.02 -25.04
N GLY A 67 22.33 -5.74 -23.83
CA GLY A 67 23.14 -5.21 -22.73
C GLY A 67 23.05 -6.12 -21.50
N ASN A 68 23.91 -5.91 -20.51
CA ASN A 68 23.77 -6.51 -19.19
C ASN A 68 23.44 -5.41 -18.19
N ILE A 69 22.43 -5.63 -17.36
CA ILE A 69 22.09 -4.77 -16.23
C ILE A 69 22.40 -5.52 -14.94
N GLN A 70 23.29 -4.93 -14.14
CA GLN A 70 23.48 -5.32 -12.74
C GLN A 70 22.52 -4.51 -11.87
N TRP A 71 21.86 -5.17 -10.92
CA TRP A 71 20.92 -4.52 -10.03
C TRP A 71 21.13 -4.92 -8.57
N LEU A 72 20.86 -3.95 -7.70
CA LEU A 72 20.86 -4.08 -6.24
C LEU A 72 19.51 -3.60 -5.73
N LEU A 73 18.73 -4.49 -5.10
CA LEU A 73 17.46 -4.17 -4.49
C LEU A 73 17.59 -4.27 -2.97
N HIS A 74 16.93 -3.36 -2.27
CA HIS A 74 16.84 -3.39 -0.82
C HIS A 74 15.36 -3.36 -0.43
N PHE A 75 14.87 -4.49 0.07
CA PHE A 75 13.48 -4.64 0.50
C PHE A 75 13.41 -4.61 2.03
N ARG A 76 12.59 -3.71 2.57
CA ARG A 76 12.44 -3.44 4.01
C ARG A 76 10.97 -3.27 4.38
#